data_AF-A0A940FTB3-F1
#
_entry.id   AF-A0A940FTB3-F1
#
_cell.length_a   1.000
_cell.length_b   1.000
_cell.length_c   1.000
_cell.angle_alpha   90.00
_cell.angle_beta   90.00
_cell.angle_gamma   90.00
#
_symmetry.space_group_name_H-M   'P 1'
#
loop_
_entity.id
_entity.type
_entity.pdbx_description
1 polymer ?
#
loop_
_entity_poly.entity_id
_entity_poly.type
_entity_poly.pdbx_seq_one_letter_code
_entity_poly.pdbx_strand_id
1 'polypeptide(L)'
;DLELDKRSPAEIKLSDNINFDGKVIILVDDVASSGKTMLYALKPFLEFHPKKIQTLALVERTHKTFPINLDYVGLSVATTLQEHIFVTVQGDKVSGAYLE
;
A
#
# COMPACT_ATOMS: atom_id res chain seq x y z
N ASP A 1 8.95 -9.73 -5.67
CA ASP A 1 7.58 -9.21 -5.77
C ASP A 1 6.63 -9.92 -4.82
N LEU A 2 5.57 -9.23 -4.41
CA LEU A 2 4.55 -9.73 -3.50
C LEU A 2 3.18 -9.62 -4.19
N GLU A 3 2.45 -10.73 -4.25
CA GLU A 3 1.11 -10.79 -4.84
C GLU A 3 0.05 -11.03 -3.77
N LEU A 4 -1.04 -10.26 -3.83
CA LEU A 4 -2.23 -10.45 -3.01
C LEU A 4 -3.50 -9.93 -3.72
N ASP A 5 -4.66 -10.50 -3.37
CA ASP A 5 -5.94 -9.90 -3.73
C ASP A 5 -6.27 -8.75 -2.76
N LYS A 6 -6.26 -7.50 -3.25
CA LYS A 6 -6.56 -6.31 -2.44
C LYS A 6 -7.98 -6.33 -1.82
N ARG A 7 -8.95 -7.01 -2.44
CA ARG A 7 -10.34 -7.11 -1.96
C ARG A 7 -10.45 -8.16 -0.86
N SER A 8 -9.88 -9.33 -1.11
CA SER A 8 -9.85 -10.47 -0.18
C SER A 8 -8.42 -10.99 0.02
N PRO A 9 -7.61 -10.34 0.88
CA PRO A 9 -6.20 -10.65 1.05
C PRO A 9 -5.95 -11.90 1.91
N ALA A 10 -6.59 -13.03 1.57
CA ALA A 10 -6.49 -14.27 2.33
C ALA A 10 -5.16 -15.00 2.10
N GLU A 11 -4.68 -14.97 0.87
CA GLU A 11 -3.43 -15.60 0.43
C GLU A 11 -2.46 -14.52 -0.06
N ILE A 12 -1.21 -14.59 0.39
CA ILE A 12 -0.15 -13.68 0.00
C ILE A 12 1.01 -14.53 -0.49
N LYS A 13 1.48 -14.25 -1.70
CA LYS A 13 2.58 -15.00 -2.32
C LYS A 13 3.79 -14.11 -2.46
N LEU A 14 4.94 -14.63 -2.08
CA LEU A 14 6.24 -14.04 -2.38
C LEU A 14 6.79 -14.70 -3.64
N SER A 15 7.32 -13.91 -4.56
CA SER A 15 7.92 -14.41 -5.81
C SER A 15 9.12 -15.31 -5.56
N ASP A 16 9.85 -15.04 -4.48
CA ASP A 16 11.12 -15.66 -4.17
C ASP A 16 11.18 -16.08 -2.71
N ASN A 17 11.88 -17.18 -2.47
CA ASN A 17 12.11 -17.69 -1.12
C ASN A 17 13.37 -17.02 -0.55
N ILE A 18 13.17 -15.82 0.00
CA ILE A 18 14.24 -14.96 0.54
C ILE A 18 14.22 -15.06 2.07
N ASN A 19 15.39 -15.17 2.70
CA ASN A 19 15.51 -14.98 4.14
C ASN A 19 15.54 -13.48 4.49
N PHE A 20 14.54 -13.03 5.25
CA PHE A 20 14.38 -11.65 5.68
C PHE A 20 14.96 -11.33 7.07
N ASP A 21 15.59 -12.28 7.75
CA ASP A 21 16.21 -12.09 9.07
C ASP A 21 17.26 -10.97 9.06
N GLY A 22 17.14 -10.06 10.02
CA GLY A 22 18.04 -8.90 10.15
C GLY A 22 17.97 -7.89 9.01
N LYS A 23 17.06 -8.05 8.04
CA LYS A 23 16.89 -7.12 6.92
C LYS A 23 16.01 -5.94 7.28
N VAL A 24 16.19 -4.84 6.56
CA VAL A 24 15.24 -3.71 6.54
C VAL A 24 14.34 -3.91 5.33
N ILE A 25 13.04 -3.99 5.56
CA ILE A 25 12.02 -4.18 4.53
C ILE A 25 11.25 -2.88 4.37
N ILE A 26 11.04 -2.45 3.12
CA ILE A 26 10.12 -1.35 2.80
C ILE A 26 9.00 -1.94 1.95
N LEU A 27 7.81 -2.02 2.52
CA LEU A 27 6.60 -2.40 1.82
C LEU A 27 6.05 -1.19 1.06
N VAL A 28 5.82 -1.34 -0.24
CA VAL A 28 5.44 -0.23 -1.12
C VAL A 28 4.06 -0.48 -1.73
N ASP A 29 3.15 0.50 -1.65
CA ASP A 29 1.90 0.54 -2.41
C ASP A 29 1.84 1.77 -3.32
N ASP A 30 0.97 1.72 -4.31
CA ASP A 30 0.58 2.91 -5.08
C ASP A 30 -0.29 3.83 -4.24
N VAL A 31 -1.37 3.30 -3.66
CA VAL A 31 -2.36 4.08 -2.90
C VAL A 31 -2.74 3.37 -1.61
N ALA A 32 -2.43 3.99 -0.47
CA ALA A 32 -2.93 3.56 0.83
C ALA A 32 -4.29 4.23 1.13
N SER A 33 -5.31 3.40 1.36
CA SER A 33 -6.66 3.84 1.75
C SER A 33 -7.00 3.33 3.15
N SER A 34 -7.75 2.24 3.27
CA SER A 34 -8.16 1.68 4.57
C SER A 34 -7.01 1.09 5.39
N GLY A 35 -5.85 0.84 4.77
CA GLY A 35 -4.71 0.15 5.38
C GLY A 35 -4.78 -1.38 5.34
N LYS A 36 -5.88 -1.97 4.85
CA LYS A 36 -6.10 -3.43 4.81
C LYS A 36 -4.99 -4.15 4.03
N THR A 37 -4.73 -3.74 2.79
CA THR A 37 -3.72 -4.36 1.92
C THR A 37 -2.35 -4.37 2.58
N MET A 38 -1.89 -3.21 3.06
CA MET A 38 -0.59 -3.09 3.72
C MET A 38 -0.49 -4.00 4.94
N LEU A 39 -1.52 -4.03 5.81
CA LEU A 39 -1.50 -4.86 7.01
C LEU A 39 -1.38 -6.35 6.67
N TYR A 40 -2.15 -6.84 5.71
CA TYR A 40 -2.11 -8.25 5.32
C TYR A 40 -0.80 -8.61 4.62
N ALA A 41 -0.25 -7.70 3.80
CA ALA A 41 1.06 -7.91 3.17
C ALA A 41 2.22 -8.05 4.17
N LEU A 42 2.06 -7.64 5.43
CA LEU A 42 3.04 -7.89 6.48
C LEU A 42 3.14 -9.37 6.88
N LYS A 43 2.05 -10.14 6.75
CA LYS A 43 1.92 -11.51 7.26
C LYS A 43 3.10 -12.43 6.91
N PRO A 44 3.54 -12.57 5.65
CA PRO A 44 4.66 -13.46 5.33
C PRO A 44 5.98 -13.02 5.96
N PHE A 45 6.17 -11.73 6.25
CA PHE A 45 7.39 -11.23 6.88
C PHE A 45 7.43 -11.47 8.39
N LEU A 46 6.28 -11.76 9.02
CA LEU A 46 6.18 -12.09 10.44
C LEU A 46 6.68 -13.52 10.75
N GLU A 47 6.86 -14.35 9.73
CA GLU A 47 7.53 -15.66 9.87
C GLU A 47 9.06 -15.53 10.01
N PHE A 48 9.59 -14.33 9.82
CA PHE A 48 11.01 -13.98 9.93
C PHE A 48 11.24 -12.96 11.06
N HIS A 49 12.51 -12.64 11.33
CA HIS A 49 12.93 -11.63 12.31
C HIS A 49 13.64 -10.45 11.63
N PRO A 50 12.93 -9.64 10.81
CA PRO A 50 13.52 -8.49 10.17
C PRO A 50 13.99 -7.46 11.21
N LYS A 51 15.05 -6.74 10.88
CA LYS A 51 15.57 -5.65 11.72
C LYS A 51 14.58 -4.49 11.81
N LYS A 52 13.88 -4.21 10.72
CA LYS A 52 12.86 -3.15 10.63
C LYS A 52 11.93 -3.45 9.45
N ILE A 53 10.64 -3.20 9.62
CA ILE A 53 9.69 -3.11 8.51
C ILE A 53 9.18 -1.67 8.47
N GLN A 54 9.16 -1.10 7.27
CA GLN A 54 8.66 0.23 6.99
C GLN A 54 7.65 0.16 5.84
N THR A 55 6.85 1.20 5.72
CA THR A 55 5.77 1.28 4.73
C THR A 55 5.86 2.58 3.95
N LEU A 56 5.62 2.49 2.64
CA LEU A 56 5.66 3.61 1.71
C LEU A 56 4.43 3.54 0.80
N ALA A 57 3.77 4.67 0.59
CA ALA A 57 2.82 4.79 -0.51
C ALA A 57 3.04 6.08 -1.28
N LEU A 58 2.74 6.04 -2.58
CA LEU A 58 2.76 7.26 -3.39
C LEU A 58 1.63 8.21 -2.97
N VAL A 59 0.44 7.68 -2.68
CA VAL A 59 -0.72 8.46 -2.24
C VAL A 59 -1.34 7.87 -0.97
N GLU A 60 -1.67 8.71 0.00
CA GLU A 60 -2.42 8.33 1.22
C GLU A 60 -3.79 9.03 1.25
N ARG A 61 -4.87 8.27 1.51
CA ARG A 61 -6.23 8.81 1.74
C ARG A 61 -6.61 8.70 3.23
N THR A 62 -7.40 9.65 3.72
CA THR A 62 -7.63 9.92 5.16
C THR A 62 -8.27 8.79 5.96
N HIS A 63 -9.16 8.01 5.36
CA HIS A 63 -10.06 7.11 6.09
C HIS A 63 -9.46 5.72 6.33
N LYS A 64 -8.56 5.63 7.31
CA LYS A 64 -7.99 4.35 7.75
C LYS A 64 -9.00 3.55 8.57
N THR A 65 -9.12 2.26 8.26
CA THR A 65 -9.89 1.29 9.06
C THR A 65 -8.98 0.36 9.84
N PHE A 66 -7.76 0.13 9.32
CA PHE A 66 -6.75 -0.71 9.92
C PHE A 66 -5.63 0.13 10.55
N PRO A 67 -5.05 -0.31 11.68
CA PRO A 67 -4.09 0.47 12.44
C PRO A 67 -2.68 0.39 11.82
N ILE A 68 -2.54 0.85 10.57
CA ILE A 68 -1.25 0.92 9.87
C ILE A 68 -0.93 2.37 9.49
N ASN A 69 0.23 2.83 9.92
CA ASN A 69 0.76 4.14 9.56
C ASN A 69 1.81 3.98 8.48
N LEU A 70 1.85 4.92 7.54
CA LEU A 70 2.91 5.00 6.55
C LEU A 70 4.13 5.68 7.16
N ASP A 71 5.32 5.12 6.94
CA ASP A 71 6.58 5.79 7.26
C ASP A 71 6.90 6.87 6.22
N TYR A 72 6.51 6.63 4.97
CA TYR A 72 6.79 7.50 3.84
C TYR A 72 5.54 7.68 2.98
N VAL A 73 5.21 8.93 2.67
CA VAL A 73 4.05 9.29 1.83
C VAL A 73 4.52 10.28 0.75
N GLY A 74 4.18 10.00 -0.51
CA GLY A 74 4.40 10.96 -1.60
C GLY A 74 3.46 12.16 -1.50
N LEU A 75 2.15 11.90 -1.52
CA LEU A 75 1.08 12.89 -1.42
C LEU A 75 -0.02 12.41 -0.47
N SER A 76 -0.32 13.18 0.57
CA SER A 76 -1.51 12.96 1.40
C SER A 76 -2.70 13.72 0.82
N VAL A 77 -3.77 13.01 0.51
CA VAL A 77 -5.00 13.57 -0.06
C VAL A 77 -6.09 13.47 0.99
N ALA A 78 -6.55 14.63 1.47
CA ALA A 78 -7.75 14.70 2.27
C ALA A 78 -8.95 14.44 1.36
N THR A 79 -9.49 13.22 1.40
CA THR A 79 -10.77 12.89 0.77
C THR A 79 -11.82 12.71 1.86
N THR A 80 -13.05 13.21 1.67
CA THR A 80 -14.21 12.70 2.41
C THR A 80 -14.62 11.31 1.90
N LEU A 81 -15.40 10.53 2.66
CA LEU A 81 -15.88 9.20 2.22
C LEU A 81 -16.72 9.26 0.92
N GLN A 82 -17.24 10.43 0.57
CA GLN A 82 -18.03 10.68 -0.63
C GLN A 82 -17.22 11.22 -1.81
N GLU A 83 -15.98 11.65 -1.60
CA GLU A 83 -15.14 12.23 -2.65
C GLU A 83 -14.49 11.15 -3.51
N HIS A 84 -14.67 11.27 -4.83
CA HIS A 84 -14.13 10.35 -5.81
C HIS A 84 -12.89 10.98 -6.48
N ILE A 85 -11.79 10.21 -6.57
CA ILE A 85 -10.63 10.63 -7.38
C ILE A 85 -10.90 10.25 -8.83
N PHE A 86 -10.98 11.25 -9.70
CA PHE A 86 -11.09 11.08 -11.14
C PHE A 86 -9.72 11.20 -11.79
N VAL A 87 -9.42 10.28 -12.71
CA VAL A 87 -8.20 10.31 -13.51
C VAL A 87 -8.59 10.60 -14.95
N THR A 88 -8.05 11.66 -15.52
CA THR A 88 -8.23 11.99 -16.93
C THR A 88 -7.11 11.35 -17.73
N VAL A 89 -7.48 10.62 -18.78
CA VAL A 89 -6.56 9.95 -19.69
C VAL A 89 -6.81 10.45 -21.10
N GLN A 90 -5.76 10.82 -21.82
CA GLN A 90 -5.80 11.27 -23.20
C GLN A 90 -4.94 10.33 -24.05
N GLY A 91 -5.60 9.40 -24.76
CA GLY A 91 -4.92 8.27 -25.39
C GLY A 91 -4.32 7.34 -24.34
N ASP A 92 -3.03 7.04 -24.46
CA ASP A 92 -2.29 6.20 -23.49
C ASP A 92 -1.56 7.01 -22.40
N LYS A 93 -1.83 8.33 -22.31
CA LYS A 93 -1.21 9.21 -21.32
C LYS A 93 -2.21 9.71 -20.29
N VAL A 94 -1.86 9.56 -19.02
CA VAL A 94 -2.56 10.22 -17.91
C VAL A 94 -2.31 11.73 -18.03
N SER A 95 -3.38 12.52 -18.20
CA SER A 95 -3.32 13.97 -18.37
C SER A 95 -3.60 14.75 -17.09
N GLY A 96 -4.24 14.12 -16.09
CA GLY A 96 -4.44 14.72 -14.79
C GLY A 96 -5.25 13.83 -13.84
N ALA A 97 -5.31 14.23 -12.57
CA ALA A 97 -6.23 13.67 -11.61
C ALA A 97 -6.82 14.81 -10.76
N TYR A 98 -8.12 14.72 -10.43
CA TYR A 98 -8.82 15.71 -9.62
C TYR A 98 -9.80 15.06 -8.65
N LEU A 99 -10.23 15.84 -7.67
CA LEU A 99 -11.21 15.48 -6.64
C LEU A 99 -12.54 16.14 -6.97
N GLU A 100 -13.63 15.39 -6.79
CA GLU A 100 -15.01 15.90 -6.77
C GLU A 100 -15.73 15.36 -5.53
#